data_AF-A0A9Q3ADM5-F1
#
_entry.id   AF-A0A9Q3ADM5-F1
#
_cell.length_a   1.000
_cell.length_b   1.000
_cell.length_c   1.000
_cell.angle_alpha   90.00
_cell.angle_beta   90.00
_cell.angle_gamma   90.00
#
_symmetry.space_group_name_H-M   'P 1'
#
loop_
_entity.id
_entity.type
_entity.pdbx_description
1 polymer ?
#
loop_
_entity_poly.entity_id
_entity_poly.type
_entity_poly.pdbx_seq_one_letter_code
_entity_poly.pdbx_strand_id
1 'polypeptide(L)'
;LAVLGADTAVVLDGQILGKPLHREDALAMLAALSGREHQVLTAVALTDGEQCLSVQVGSLVSLRQITAHEAQAYWASGEPQDKAGSYAIQGLAAVFVKGLHGSYSAVVGLPLSETAELLDHFAIPCWQSLPAR
;
A
#
# COMPACT_ATOMS: atom_id res chain seq x y z
N LEU A 1 4.58 4.11 26.71
CA LEU A 1 3.56 4.46 25.69
C LEU A 1 3.72 3.46 24.57
N ALA A 2 2.63 2.89 24.08
CA ALA A 2 2.71 2.00 22.92
C ALA A 2 3.02 2.79 21.65
N VAL A 3 3.88 2.23 20.79
CA VAL A 3 4.33 2.83 19.52
C VAL A 3 4.04 1.84 18.40
N LEU A 4 3.28 2.29 17.40
CA LEU A 4 2.96 1.52 16.20
C LEU A 4 3.81 2.03 15.03
N GLY A 5 4.47 1.11 14.35
CA GLY A 5 5.16 1.35 13.08
C GLY A 5 4.57 0.50 11.98
N ALA A 6 4.54 1.03 10.75
CA ALA A 6 4.12 0.29 9.56
C ALA A 6 5.01 0.66 8.37
N ASP A 7 5.25 -0.30 7.49
CA ASP A 7 5.95 -0.12 6.21
C ASP A 7 5.27 -0.92 5.11
N THR A 8 5.33 -0.43 3.88
CA THR A 8 4.68 -1.07 2.72
C THR A 8 5.60 -1.08 1.51
N ALA A 9 5.76 -2.26 0.92
CA ALA A 9 6.56 -2.48 -0.28
C ALA A 9 5.69 -2.99 -1.44
N VAL A 10 5.94 -2.46 -2.64
CA VAL A 10 5.39 -3.00 -3.90
C VAL A 10 6.45 -3.92 -4.51
N VAL A 11 6.08 -5.14 -4.87
CA VAL A 11 7.00 -6.18 -5.36
C VAL A 11 6.50 -6.75 -6.69
N LEU A 12 7.32 -6.67 -7.72
CA LEU A 12 7.07 -7.27 -9.04
C LEU A 12 8.21 -8.23 -9.38
N ASP A 13 7.90 -9.50 -9.66
CA ASP A 13 8.88 -10.55 -9.98
C ASP A 13 10.04 -10.67 -8.97
N GLY A 14 9.75 -10.46 -7.69
CA GLY A 14 10.75 -10.49 -6.62
C GLY A 14 11.59 -9.22 -6.49
N GLN A 15 11.34 -8.17 -7.27
CA GLN A 15 12.00 -6.88 -7.16
C GLN A 15 11.11 -5.86 -6.45
N ILE A 16 11.68 -5.15 -5.47
CA ILE A 16 10.99 -4.06 -4.77
C ILE A 16 10.97 -2.82 -5.66
N LEU A 17 9.78 -2.29 -5.93
CA LEU A 17 9.58 -1.03 -6.62
C LEU A 17 9.44 0.09 -5.58
N GLY A 18 10.49 0.91 -5.49
CA GLY A 18 10.50 2.11 -4.64
C GLY A 18 9.66 3.24 -5.21
N LYS A 19 9.84 4.44 -4.65
CA LYS A 19 9.29 5.68 -5.22
C LYS A 19 10.05 6.03 -6.49
N PRO A 20 9.39 6.58 -7.52
CA PRO A 20 10.08 6.98 -8.73
C PRO A 20 11.05 8.13 -8.44
N LEU A 21 12.26 8.07 -9.00
CA LEU A 21 13.25 9.15 -8.88
C LEU A 21 12.90 10.34 -9.77
N HIS A 22 12.29 10.07 -10.93
CA HIS A 22 11.90 11.05 -11.93
C HIS A 22 10.83 10.45 -12.86
N ARG A 23 10.39 11.24 -13.84
CA ARG A 23 9.30 10.89 -14.76
C ARG A 23 9.53 9.57 -15.48
N GLU A 24 10.72 9.38 -16.06
CA GLU A 24 11.03 8.21 -16.87
C GLU A 24 10.99 6.93 -16.03
N ASP A 25 11.45 7.01 -14.78
CA ASP A 25 11.36 5.91 -13.81
C ASP A 25 9.90 5.56 -13.51
N ALA A 26 9.05 6.58 -13.27
CA ALA A 26 7.62 6.37 -13.05
C ALA A 26 6.92 5.71 -14.25
N LEU A 27 7.21 6.17 -15.47
CA LEU A 27 6.65 5.59 -16.69
C LEU A 27 7.14 4.15 -16.92
N ALA A 28 8.39 3.85 -16.59
CA ALA A 28 8.94 2.50 -16.65
C ALA A 28 8.27 1.56 -15.65
N MET A 29 8.08 2.00 -14.39
CA MET A 29 7.33 1.23 -13.38
C MET A 29 5.89 0.96 -13.82
N LEU A 30 5.17 1.99 -14.29
CA LEU A 30 3.79 1.84 -14.76
C LEU A 30 3.70 0.89 -15.98
N ALA A 31 4.65 0.98 -16.91
CA ALA A 31 4.72 0.06 -18.04
C ALA A 31 5.03 -1.38 -17.59
N ALA A 32 5.90 -1.57 -16.61
CA ALA A 32 6.25 -2.88 -16.06
C ALA A 32 5.08 -3.54 -15.32
N LEU A 33 4.23 -2.76 -14.66
CA LEU A 33 3.03 -3.22 -13.93
C LEU A 33 1.80 -3.38 -14.84
N SER A 34 1.79 -2.71 -16.00
CA SER A 34 0.65 -2.69 -16.93
C SER A 34 0.19 -4.09 -17.33
N GLY A 35 -1.10 -4.39 -17.10
CA GLY A 35 -1.71 -5.66 -17.47
C GLY A 35 -1.24 -6.86 -16.65
N ARG A 36 -0.55 -6.64 -15.54
CA ARG A 36 0.08 -7.68 -14.72
C ARG A 36 -0.43 -7.65 -13.29
N GLU A 37 -0.14 -8.72 -12.57
CA GLU A 37 -0.33 -8.83 -11.14
C GLU A 37 1.00 -8.64 -10.42
N HIS A 38 0.96 -7.95 -9.29
CA HIS A 38 2.10 -7.71 -8.41
C HIS A 38 1.69 -7.85 -6.95
N GLN A 39 2.68 -8.01 -6.08
CA GLN A 39 2.47 -8.11 -4.64
C GLN A 39 2.59 -6.75 -3.99
N VAL A 40 1.76 -6.51 -2.98
CA VAL A 40 1.94 -5.43 -2.03
C VAL A 40 2.02 -6.06 -0.65
N LEU A 41 3.15 -5.85 0.01
CA LEU A 41 3.46 -6.40 1.32
C LEU A 41 3.46 -5.26 2.33
N THR A 42 2.67 -5.40 3.39
CA THR A 42 2.64 -4.42 4.48
C THR A 42 2.95 -5.10 5.78
N ALA A 43 3.93 -4.58 6.50
CA ALA A 43 4.27 -5.03 7.85
C ALA A 43 3.82 -3.98 8.87
N VAL A 44 3.33 -4.44 10.01
CA VAL A 44 2.98 -3.62 11.17
C VAL A 44 3.68 -4.19 12.39
N ALA A 45 4.25 -3.31 13.21
CA ALA A 45 4.84 -3.66 14.50
C ALA A 45 4.28 -2.75 15.59
N LEU A 46 4.03 -3.32 16.77
CA LEU A 46 3.58 -2.62 17.96
C LEU A 46 4.51 -2.98 19.12
N THR A 47 5.01 -1.96 19.83
CA THR A 47 5.85 -2.14 21.01
C THR A 47 5.45 -1.19 22.13
N ASP A 48 5.55 -1.63 23.37
CA ASP A 48 5.35 -0.81 24.58
C ASP A 48 6.68 -0.49 25.31
N GLY A 49 7.81 -0.96 24.76
CA GLY A 49 9.15 -0.87 25.34
C GLY A 49 9.60 -2.13 26.09
N GLU A 50 8.68 -3.06 26.41
CA GLU A 50 8.98 -4.34 27.07
C GLU A 50 8.84 -5.51 26.10
N GLN A 51 7.82 -5.45 25.23
CA GLN A 51 7.56 -6.44 24.19
C GLN A 51 7.36 -5.76 22.83
N CYS A 52 7.56 -6.53 21.77
CA CYS A 52 7.32 -6.12 20.39
C CYS A 52 6.68 -7.27 19.63
N LEU A 53 5.51 -7.03 19.06
CA LEU A 53 4.81 -7.98 18.19
C LEU A 53 4.71 -7.38 16.79
N SER A 54 4.78 -8.22 15.77
CA SER A 54 4.69 -7.80 14.38
C SER A 54 3.92 -8.79 13.52
N VAL A 55 3.23 -8.27 12.51
CA VAL A 55 2.49 -9.04 11.51
C VAL A 55 2.79 -8.51 10.11
N GLN A 56 2.87 -9.40 9.13
CA GLN A 56 3.01 -9.06 7.72
C GLN A 56 1.80 -9.56 6.94
N VAL A 57 1.22 -8.70 6.12
CA VAL A 57 0.07 -9.01 5.25
C VAL A 57 0.49 -8.84 3.80
N GLY A 58 0.26 -9.87 2.99
CA GLY A 58 0.49 -9.84 1.55
C GLY A 58 -0.82 -9.74 0.78
N SER A 59 -0.86 -8.87 -0.23
CA SER A 59 -1.98 -8.72 -1.15
C SER A 59 -1.51 -8.77 -2.59
N LEU A 60 -2.34 -9.29 -3.48
CA LEU A 60 -2.13 -9.30 -4.92
C LEU A 60 -3.00 -8.23 -5.57
N VAL A 61 -2.37 -7.34 -6.33
CA VAL A 61 -3.06 -6.29 -7.10
C VAL A 61 -2.83 -6.57 -8.57
N SER A 62 -3.90 -6.60 -9.36
CA SER A 62 -3.82 -6.72 -10.81
C SER A 62 -4.22 -5.42 -11.47
N LEU A 63 -3.39 -4.93 -12.39
CA LEU A 63 -3.70 -3.75 -13.20
C LEU A 63 -4.23 -4.18 -14.57
N ARG A 64 -5.12 -3.37 -15.14
CA ARG A 64 -5.44 -3.47 -16.57
C ARG A 64 -4.25 -2.96 -17.40
N GLN A 65 -4.36 -3.11 -18.71
CA GLN A 65 -3.43 -2.45 -19.63
C GLN A 65 -3.50 -0.93 -19.43
N ILE A 66 -2.34 -0.31 -19.23
CA ILE A 66 -2.15 1.14 -19.10
C ILE A 66 -1.46 1.61 -20.39
N THR A 67 -2.13 2.49 -21.12
CA THR A 67 -1.54 3.05 -22.34
C THR A 67 -0.47 4.08 -21.99
N ALA A 68 0.48 4.31 -22.91
CA ALA A 68 1.49 5.35 -22.73
C ALA A 68 0.88 6.75 -22.51
N HIS A 69 -0.26 7.03 -23.14
CA HIS A 69 -0.99 8.28 -22.94
C HIS A 69 -1.55 8.39 -21.51
N GLU A 70 -2.16 7.34 -20.99
CA GLU A 70 -2.68 7.31 -19.61
C GLU A 70 -1.55 7.44 -18.58
N ALA A 71 -0.42 6.74 -18.79
CA ALA A 71 0.73 6.83 -17.89
C ALA A 71 1.30 8.26 -17.84
N GLN A 72 1.39 8.94 -19.00
CA GLN A 72 1.84 10.33 -19.06
C GLN A 72 0.84 11.29 -18.41
N ALA A 73 -0.46 11.10 -18.64
CA ALA A 73 -1.50 11.92 -18.01
C ALA A 73 -1.51 11.72 -16.49
N TYR A 74 -1.32 10.48 -16.02
CA TYR A 74 -1.26 10.17 -14.60
C TYR A 74 -0.02 10.79 -13.94
N TRP A 75 1.16 10.70 -14.57
CA TRP A 75 2.36 11.42 -14.12
C TRP A 75 2.11 12.93 -13.96
N ALA A 76 1.46 13.55 -14.94
CA ALA A 76 1.16 14.98 -14.91
C ALA A 76 0.23 15.40 -13.77
N SER A 77 -0.51 14.47 -13.16
CA SER A 77 -1.33 14.74 -11.97
C SER A 77 -0.51 14.99 -10.70
N GLY A 78 0.74 14.53 -10.66
CA GLY A 78 1.61 14.59 -9.48
C GLY A 78 1.41 13.46 -8.47
N GLU A 79 0.29 12.73 -8.51
CA GLU A 79 0.02 11.61 -7.59
C GLU A 79 1.10 10.52 -7.57
N PRO A 80 1.74 10.12 -8.70
CA PRO A 80 2.73 9.04 -8.69
C PRO A 80 4.03 9.33 -7.93
N GLN A 81 4.36 10.62 -7.74
CA GLN A 81 5.73 11.05 -7.45
C GLN A 81 6.26 10.57 -6.09
N ASP A 82 5.37 10.39 -5.12
CA ASP A 82 5.73 9.97 -3.77
C ASP A 82 5.29 8.54 -3.44
N LYS A 83 4.90 7.75 -4.45
CA LYS A 83 4.31 6.41 -4.28
C LYS A 83 5.24 5.31 -4.74
N ALA A 84 5.41 4.29 -3.88
CA ALA A 84 6.10 3.07 -4.26
C ALA A 84 5.37 2.39 -5.44
N GLY A 85 6.11 1.95 -6.47
CA GLY A 85 5.51 1.43 -7.70
C GLY A 85 4.80 2.47 -8.56
N SER A 86 4.93 3.77 -8.24
CA SER A 86 4.37 4.89 -9.01
C SER A 86 2.85 4.91 -9.16
N TYR A 87 2.10 4.31 -8.23
CA TYR A 87 0.64 4.39 -8.21
C TYR A 87 0.05 4.36 -6.80
N ALA A 88 -1.16 4.90 -6.62
CA ALA A 88 -1.92 4.85 -5.38
C ALA A 88 -3.33 4.27 -5.61
N ILE A 89 -3.65 3.14 -4.95
CA ILE A 89 -4.94 2.45 -5.13
C ILE A 89 -6.14 3.29 -4.66
N GLN A 90 -5.94 4.16 -3.66
CA GLN A 90 -6.95 5.06 -3.11
C GLN A 90 -7.11 6.36 -3.90
N GLY A 91 -6.26 6.59 -4.91
CA GLY A 91 -6.18 7.82 -5.69
C GLY A 91 -6.70 7.67 -7.11
N LEU A 92 -6.22 8.52 -8.00
CA LEU A 92 -6.54 8.53 -9.42
C LEU A 92 -6.16 7.20 -10.09
N ALA A 93 -5.11 6.51 -9.64
CA ALA A 93 -4.73 5.21 -10.18
C ALA A 93 -5.72 4.07 -9.90
N ALA A 94 -6.75 4.29 -9.06
CA ALA A 94 -7.83 3.31 -8.88
C ALA A 94 -8.44 2.83 -10.22
N VAL A 95 -8.47 3.71 -11.24
CA VAL A 95 -8.97 3.40 -12.59
C VAL A 95 -8.13 2.37 -13.35
N PHE A 96 -6.90 2.10 -12.91
CA PHE A 96 -6.03 1.06 -13.47
C PHE A 96 -6.21 -0.29 -12.77
N VAL A 97 -6.80 -0.34 -11.59
CA VAL A 97 -6.94 -1.57 -10.81
C VAL A 97 -8.06 -2.43 -11.39
N LYS A 98 -7.69 -3.63 -11.85
CA LYS A 98 -8.62 -4.64 -12.37
C LYS A 98 -9.15 -5.54 -11.25
N GLY A 99 -8.34 -5.81 -10.24
CA GLY A 99 -8.71 -6.67 -9.12
C GLY A 99 -7.69 -6.61 -7.99
N LEU A 100 -8.16 -6.95 -6.80
CA LEU A 100 -7.40 -7.06 -5.57
C LEU A 100 -7.77 -8.38 -4.90
N HIS A 101 -6.78 -9.16 -4.50
CA HIS A 101 -6.93 -10.31 -3.62
C HIS A 101 -6.07 -10.11 -2.38
N GLY A 102 -6.71 -9.99 -1.22
CA GLY A 102 -6.05 -9.70 0.05
C GLY A 102 -6.68 -8.50 0.76
N SER A 103 -5.86 -7.73 1.48
CA SER A 103 -6.30 -6.63 2.33
C SER A 103 -6.13 -5.28 1.64
N TYR A 104 -7.26 -4.63 1.32
CA TYR A 104 -7.24 -3.27 0.75
C TYR A 104 -6.53 -2.27 1.68
N SER A 105 -6.80 -2.34 2.98
CA SER A 105 -6.20 -1.44 3.96
C SER A 105 -4.69 -1.67 4.09
N ALA A 106 -4.22 -2.91 3.94
CA ALA A 106 -2.79 -3.20 3.80
C ALA A 106 -2.20 -2.47 2.59
N VAL A 107 -2.80 -2.61 1.40
CA VAL A 107 -2.32 -1.92 0.19
C VAL A 107 -2.27 -0.39 0.35
N VAL A 108 -3.21 0.19 1.08
CA VAL A 108 -3.21 1.63 1.41
C VAL A 108 -2.07 1.99 2.37
N GLY A 109 -1.64 1.06 3.23
CA GLY A 109 -0.46 1.19 4.08
C GLY A 109 -0.62 0.67 5.51
N LEU A 110 -1.81 0.21 5.92
CA LEU A 110 -2.06 -0.30 7.27
C LEU A 110 -3.13 -1.41 7.27
N PRO A 111 -2.79 -2.69 7.46
CA PRO A 111 -3.74 -3.79 7.55
C PRO A 111 -4.62 -3.67 8.80
N LEU A 112 -5.79 -3.06 8.66
CA LEU A 112 -6.62 -2.68 9.81
C LEU A 112 -7.14 -3.87 10.62
N SER A 113 -7.43 -5.01 9.99
CA SER A 113 -7.90 -6.21 10.71
C SER A 113 -6.81 -6.75 11.62
N GLU A 114 -5.63 -6.97 11.05
CA GLU A 114 -4.47 -7.51 11.74
C GLU A 114 -3.89 -6.51 12.75
N THR A 115 -4.01 -5.20 12.45
CA THR A 115 -3.66 -4.14 13.41
C THR A 115 -4.60 -4.13 14.61
N ALA A 116 -5.90 -4.36 14.41
CA ALA A 116 -6.85 -4.45 15.52
C ALA A 116 -6.56 -5.65 16.43
N GLU A 117 -6.23 -6.80 15.84
CA GLU A 117 -5.76 -7.98 16.59
C GLU A 117 -4.47 -7.68 17.35
N LEU A 118 -3.52 -6.98 16.74
CA LEU A 118 -2.27 -6.60 17.40
C LEU A 118 -2.51 -5.66 18.59
N LEU A 119 -3.41 -4.68 18.45
CA LEU A 119 -3.78 -3.76 19.53
C LEU A 119 -4.43 -4.49 20.71
N ASP A 120 -5.25 -5.51 20.44
CA ASP A 120 -5.91 -6.32 21.46
C ASP A 120 -4.90 -7.06 22.35
N HIS A 121 -3.79 -7.56 21.78
CA HIS A 121 -2.70 -8.19 22.54
C HIS A 121 -2.02 -7.23 23.54
N PHE A 122 -2.10 -5.92 23.31
CA PHE A 122 -1.59 -4.88 24.20
C PHE A 122 -2.70 -4.26 25.07
N ALA A 123 -3.91 -4.86 25.07
CA ALA A 123 -5.10 -4.34 25.75
C ALA A 123 -5.46 -2.89 25.35
N ILE A 124 -5.18 -2.51 24.10
CA ILE A 124 -5.51 -1.18 23.56
C ILE A 124 -6.85 -1.26 22.83
N PRO A 125 -7.91 -0.57 23.29
CA PRO A 125 -9.22 -0.66 22.67
C PRO A 125 -9.25 0.04 21.30
N CYS A 126 -9.70 -0.68 20.26
CA CYS A 126 -9.88 -0.14 18.92
C CYS A 126 -11.30 0.42 18.67
N TRP A 127 -12.30 -0.05 19.44
CA TRP A 127 -13.67 0.45 19.36
C TRP A 127 -13.86 1.66 20.26
N GLN A 128 -14.21 2.80 19.66
CA GLN A 128 -14.43 4.05 20.38
C GLN A 128 -15.87 4.53 20.15
N SER A 129 -16.48 5.10 21.19
CA SER A 129 -17.75 5.81 21.04
C SER A 129 -17.55 7.02 20.13
N LEU A 130 -18.32 7.10 19.05
CA LEU A 130 -18.30 8.29 18.20
C LEU A 130 -18.90 9.47 18.97
N PRO A 131 -18.31 10.68 18.88
CA PRO A 131 -18.94 11.86 19.44
C PRO A 131 -20.32 12.06 18.82
N ALA A 132 -21.29 12.49 19.63
CA ALA A 132 -22.58 12.91 19.10
C ALA A 132 -22.35 14.03 18.08
N ARG A 133 -22.97 13.90 16.91
CA ARG A 133 -22.87 14.88 15.82
C ARG A 133 -23.47 16.23 16.21
#